data_AF-X1BIR2-F1
#
_entry.id   AF-X1BIR2-F1
#
_cell.length_a   1.000
_cell.length_b   1.000
_cell.length_c   1.000
_cell.angle_alpha   90.00
_cell.angle_beta   90.00
_cell.angle_gamma   90.00
#
_symmetry.space_group_name_H-M   'P 1'
#
loop_
_entity.id
_entity.type
_entity.pdbx_description
1 polymer ?
#
loop_
_entity_poly.entity_id
_entity_poly.type
_entity_poly.pdbx_seq_one_letter_code
_entity_poly.pdbx_strand_id
1 'polypeptide(L)'
;MNAETSQNLTIELKTQGRNTIPIIYPEDIITIHGKNGVGKSMAATLLEIASDNYIFENKLRFQKLANVIDSCEIQFKINSNALYKVILKPYLWKFDENLNRVNPMTLGNFFYIEKERKKEINFEEFKKKIYIRTIRGNESLHQQIYFFKDLFVAKIEQKLKKLENKIEFLGNYQKWLKEKTKKAIIDDYIQLQ
;
A
#
# COMPACT_ATOMS: atom_id res chain seq x y z
N MET A 1 1.34 -10.11 39.73
CA MET A 1 1.23 -10.89 38.48
C MET A 1 -0.06 -10.45 37.80
N ASN A 2 0.03 -9.54 36.83
CA ASN A 2 -1.13 -9.12 36.05
C ASN A 2 -1.20 -10.00 34.81
N ALA A 3 -2.35 -10.63 34.58
CA ALA A 3 -2.59 -11.44 33.40
C ALA A 3 -2.44 -10.56 32.15
N GLU A 4 -1.43 -10.84 31.33
CA GLU A 4 -1.27 -10.24 30.01
C GLU A 4 -2.36 -10.83 29.11
N THR A 5 -3.42 -10.06 28.90
CA THR A 5 -4.52 -10.39 28.00
C THR A 5 -4.03 -10.25 26.56
N SER A 6 -3.60 -11.37 25.98
CA SER A 6 -3.23 -11.44 24.58
C SER A 6 -4.49 -11.45 23.70
N GLN A 7 -4.52 -10.65 22.64
CA GLN A 7 -5.70 -10.49 21.76
C GLN A 7 -5.34 -10.77 20.30
N ASN A 8 -6.13 -11.61 19.64
CA ASN A 8 -6.15 -11.74 18.19
C ASN A 8 -7.07 -10.66 17.60
N LEU A 9 -6.52 -9.76 16.78
CA LEU A 9 -7.25 -8.62 16.19
C LEU A 9 -7.49 -8.83 14.69
N THR A 10 -8.75 -9.02 14.30
CA THR A 10 -9.14 -8.94 12.89
C THR A 10 -9.62 -7.52 12.59
N ILE A 11 -8.92 -6.80 11.70
CA ILE A 11 -9.36 -5.48 11.24
C ILE A 11 -10.20 -5.67 9.98
N GLU A 12 -11.51 -5.59 10.13
CA GLU A 12 -12.44 -5.44 9.02
C GLU A 12 -12.79 -3.96 8.85
N LEU A 13 -12.39 -3.35 7.72
CA LEU A 13 -12.88 -2.02 7.36
C LEU A 13 -14.34 -2.19 6.91
N LYS A 14 -15.29 -1.98 7.82
CA LYS A 14 -16.72 -2.11 7.53
C LYS A 14 -17.22 -0.93 6.70
N THR A 15 -17.60 -1.20 5.45
CA THR A 15 -18.61 -0.41 4.74
C THR A 15 -20.00 -0.75 5.31
N GLN A 16 -20.89 0.22 5.43
CA GLN A 16 -22.24 -0.04 5.94
C GLN A 16 -22.95 -1.12 5.09
N GLY A 17 -23.30 -2.25 5.72
CA GLY A 17 -24.07 -3.34 5.12
C GLY A 17 -23.26 -4.62 4.84
N ARG A 18 -23.46 -5.65 5.68
CA ARG A 18 -22.88 -7.02 5.61
C ARG A 18 -21.35 -7.11 5.71
N ASN A 19 -20.85 -8.21 6.28
CA ASN A 19 -19.41 -8.56 6.33
C ASN A 19 -18.88 -8.65 4.90
N THR A 20 -18.40 -7.53 4.39
CA THR A 20 -17.87 -7.40 3.03
C THR A 20 -16.46 -6.86 3.16
N ILE A 21 -15.50 -7.56 2.53
CA ILE A 21 -14.12 -7.07 2.43
C ILE A 21 -14.17 -5.75 1.65
N PRO A 22 -13.61 -4.65 2.18
CA PRO A 22 -13.67 -3.33 1.55
C PRO A 22 -13.04 -3.38 0.15
N ILE A 23 -13.65 -2.70 -0.81
CA ILE A 23 -13.02 -2.39 -2.09
C ILE A 23 -12.44 -0.99 -1.99
N ILE A 24 -11.15 -0.88 -2.23
CA ILE A 24 -10.37 0.35 -2.17
C ILE A 24 -9.88 0.65 -3.59
N TYR A 25 -10.16 1.85 -4.08
CA TYR A 25 -9.57 2.35 -5.32
C TYR A 25 -8.28 3.11 -5.00
N PRO A 26 -7.32 3.16 -5.94
CA PRO A 26 -6.13 3.98 -5.78
C PRO A 26 -6.50 5.41 -5.39
N GLU A 27 -5.81 5.95 -4.39
CA GLU A 27 -5.94 7.34 -3.91
C GLU A 27 -7.23 7.64 -3.11
N ASP A 28 -8.01 6.61 -2.80
CA ASP A 28 -9.17 6.75 -1.92
C ASP A 28 -8.76 7.16 -0.50
N ILE A 29 -9.51 8.11 0.06
CA ILE A 29 -9.49 8.40 1.49
C ILE A 29 -10.49 7.47 2.16
N ILE A 30 -9.99 6.57 3.00
CA ILE A 30 -10.82 5.62 3.73
C ILE A 30 -11.02 6.12 5.15
N THR A 31 -12.29 6.23 5.55
CA THR A 31 -12.66 6.61 6.92
C THR A 31 -13.03 5.37 7.72
N ILE A 32 -12.34 5.13 8.84
CA ILE A 32 -12.68 4.05 9.78
C ILE A 32 -13.72 4.56 10.77
N HIS A 33 -14.95 4.06 10.68
CA HIS A 33 -16.05 4.41 11.58
C HIS A 33 -16.26 3.36 12.68
N GLY A 34 -16.77 3.78 13.84
CA GLY A 34 -17.07 2.90 14.98
C GLY A 34 -17.18 3.64 16.29
N LYS A 35 -17.75 3.00 17.32
CA LYS A 35 -17.86 3.56 18.69
C LYS A 35 -16.47 3.83 19.30
N ASN A 36 -16.40 4.59 20.38
CA ASN A 36 -15.15 4.76 21.12
C ASN A 36 -14.70 3.43 21.73
N GLY A 37 -13.38 3.20 21.78
CA GLY A 37 -12.80 1.97 22.33
C GLY A 37 -12.75 0.76 21.39
N VAL A 38 -13.37 0.80 20.20
CA VAL A 38 -13.41 -0.36 19.27
C VAL A 38 -12.11 -0.57 18.46
N GLY A 39 -11.02 0.12 18.80
CA GLY A 39 -9.72 -0.09 18.16
C GLY A 39 -9.48 0.64 16.84
N LYS A 40 -10.27 1.66 16.47
CA LYS A 40 -10.10 2.41 15.19
C LYS A 40 -8.68 2.94 14.97
N SER A 41 -8.09 3.60 15.97
CA SER A 41 -6.74 4.16 15.89
C SER A 41 -5.66 3.08 15.80
N MET A 42 -5.91 1.95 16.48
CA MET A 42 -5.03 0.77 16.40
C MET A 42 -5.07 0.19 14.98
N ALA A 43 -6.26 0.09 14.40
CA ALA A 43 -6.44 -0.43 13.05
C ALA A 43 -5.70 0.40 12.00
N ALA A 44 -5.84 1.73 12.08
CA ALA A 44 -5.14 2.66 11.20
C ALA A 44 -3.60 2.54 11.36
N THR A 45 -3.13 2.44 12.61
CA THR A 45 -1.70 2.25 12.92
C THR A 45 -1.16 0.95 12.33
N LEU A 46 -1.87 -0.17 12.47
CA LEU A 46 -1.44 -1.47 11.95
C LEU A 46 -1.41 -1.50 10.43
N LEU A 47 -2.33 -0.79 9.76
CA LEU A 47 -2.31 -0.56 8.31
C LEU A 47 -1.09 0.26 7.85
N GLU A 48 -0.74 1.33 8.57
CA GLU A 48 0.49 2.11 8.29
C GLU A 48 1.74 1.26 8.49
N ILE A 49 1.78 0.44 9.54
CA ILE A 49 2.91 -0.47 9.81
C ILE A 49 3.03 -1.51 8.70
N ALA A 50 1.92 -2.10 8.24
CA ALA A 50 1.90 -3.07 7.15
C ALA A 50 2.44 -2.51 5.82
N SER A 51 2.34 -1.19 5.62
CA SER A 51 2.85 -0.48 4.43
C SER A 51 4.20 0.21 4.65
N ASP A 52 4.84 0.01 5.81
CA ASP A 52 6.14 0.63 6.20
C ASP A 52 6.12 2.17 6.18
N ASN A 53 4.97 2.74 6.51
CA ASN A 53 4.78 4.19 6.59
C ASN A 53 4.64 4.68 8.05
N TYR A 54 4.58 3.77 9.02
CA TYR A 54 4.52 4.14 10.43
C TYR A 54 5.92 4.33 11.03
N ILE A 55 6.15 5.50 11.62
CA ILE A 55 7.34 5.80 12.41
C ILE A 55 6.92 5.92 13.88
N PHE A 56 7.56 5.16 14.76
CA PHE A 56 7.34 5.23 16.19
C PHE A 56 8.07 6.44 16.79
N GLU A 57 7.47 7.05 17.81
CA GLU A 57 8.13 8.12 18.58
C GLU A 57 9.39 7.61 19.30
N ASN A 58 9.35 6.35 19.77
CA ASN A 58 10.44 5.69 20.49
C ASN A 58 10.19 4.18 20.60
N LYS A 59 11.22 3.45 21.04
CA LYS A 59 11.18 2.00 21.28
C LYS A 59 10.13 1.59 22.33
N LEU A 60 9.84 2.42 23.33
CA LEU A 60 8.86 2.10 24.37
C LEU A 60 7.42 2.10 23.83
N ARG A 61 7.10 3.00 22.90
CA ARG A 61 5.83 2.96 22.14
C ARG A 61 5.72 1.70 21.30
N PHE A 62 6.80 1.30 20.63
CA PHE A 62 6.86 0.06 19.89
C PHE A 62 6.57 -1.16 20.79
N GLN A 63 7.28 -1.28 21.91
CA GLN A 63 7.11 -2.40 22.85
C GLN A 63 5.67 -2.50 23.38
N LYS A 64 5.07 -1.35 23.73
CA LYS A 64 3.67 -1.29 24.16
C LYS A 64 2.69 -1.83 23.12
N LEU A 65 2.96 -1.64 21.82
CA LEU A 65 2.10 -2.12 20.76
C LEU A 65 2.39 -3.59 20.42
N ALA A 66 3.66 -3.97 20.31
CA ALA A 66 4.09 -5.31 19.97
C ALA A 66 3.67 -6.36 21.02
N ASN A 67 3.66 -6.00 22.30
CA ASN A 67 3.33 -6.92 23.39
C ASN A 67 1.82 -7.11 23.61
N VAL A 68 0.97 -6.28 23.00
CA VAL A 68 -0.49 -6.33 23.24
C VAL A 68 -1.21 -7.20 22.21
N ILE A 69 -0.59 -7.44 21.05
CA ILE A 69 -1.25 -8.02 19.89
C ILE A 69 -0.49 -9.26 19.43
N ASP A 70 -1.14 -10.42 19.52
CA ASP A 70 -0.54 -11.67 19.06
C ASP A 70 -0.53 -11.75 17.55
N SER A 71 -1.65 -11.45 16.92
CA SER A 71 -1.75 -11.45 15.48
C SER A 71 -2.76 -10.42 15.01
N CYS A 72 -2.48 -9.87 13.85
CA CYS A 72 -3.43 -9.02 13.17
C CYS A 72 -3.61 -9.43 11.72
N GLU A 73 -4.86 -9.67 11.35
CA GLU A 73 -5.22 -9.96 9.96
C GLU A 73 -5.91 -8.75 9.35
N ILE A 74 -5.40 -8.35 8.18
CA ILE A 74 -5.92 -7.22 7.40
C ILE A 74 -6.24 -7.71 5.99
N GLN A 75 -7.45 -7.45 5.51
CA GLN A 75 -7.89 -7.83 4.18
C GLN A 75 -8.57 -6.67 3.45
N PHE A 76 -8.26 -6.48 2.18
CA PHE A 76 -8.93 -5.51 1.32
C PHE A 76 -8.78 -5.86 -0.17
N LYS A 77 -9.73 -5.41 -1.00
CA LYS A 77 -9.69 -5.57 -2.45
C LYS A 77 -9.25 -4.29 -3.13
N ILE A 78 -8.40 -4.38 -4.15
CA ILE A 78 -8.10 -3.27 -5.05
C ILE A 78 -8.84 -3.47 -6.37
N ASN A 79 -9.61 -2.47 -6.81
CA ASN A 79 -10.31 -2.46 -8.10
C ASN A 79 -11.10 -3.75 -8.39
N SER A 80 -11.86 -4.22 -7.40
CA SER A 80 -12.77 -5.40 -7.40
C SER A 80 -12.19 -6.80 -7.70
N ASN A 81 -11.00 -6.92 -8.28
CA ASN A 81 -10.46 -8.22 -8.75
C ASN A 81 -9.40 -8.84 -7.86
N ALA A 82 -8.56 -8.04 -7.22
CA ALA A 82 -7.42 -8.51 -6.45
C ALA A 82 -7.65 -8.33 -4.95
N LEU A 83 -7.63 -9.42 -4.19
CA LEU A 83 -7.68 -9.41 -2.73
C LEU A 83 -6.25 -9.44 -2.18
N TYR A 84 -5.92 -8.45 -1.37
CA TYR A 84 -4.71 -8.43 -0.57
C TYR A 84 -5.04 -8.84 0.85
N LYS A 85 -4.23 -9.75 1.38
CA LYS A 85 -4.32 -10.20 2.76
C LYS A 85 -2.95 -10.08 3.41
N VAL A 86 -2.90 -9.44 4.58
CA VAL A 86 -1.70 -9.29 5.41
C VAL A 86 -1.97 -9.95 6.75
N ILE A 87 -1.07 -10.83 7.17
CA ILE A 87 -1.07 -11.42 8.51
C ILE A 87 0.15 -10.88 9.23
N LEU A 88 -0.06 -9.86 10.05
CA LEU A 88 0.94 -9.28 10.93
C LEU A 88 1.13 -10.15 12.19
N LYS A 89 2.37 -10.25 12.66
CA LYS A 89 2.74 -10.99 13.88
C LYS A 89 3.52 -10.10 14.86
N PRO A 90 2.85 -9.18 15.59
CA PRO A 90 3.54 -8.15 16.36
C PRO A 90 4.51 -8.67 17.42
N TYR A 91 4.21 -9.79 18.07
CA TYR A 91 5.13 -10.47 18.99
C TYR A 91 6.48 -10.90 18.39
N LEU A 92 6.57 -11.02 17.05
CA LEU A 92 7.81 -11.37 16.33
C LEU A 92 8.57 -10.14 15.81
N TRP A 93 7.99 -8.95 15.94
CA TRP A 93 8.56 -7.75 15.35
C TRP A 93 9.90 -7.38 15.99
N LYS A 94 10.85 -7.01 15.14
CA LYS A 94 12.10 -6.40 15.58
C LYS A 94 12.04 -4.90 15.29
N PHE A 95 12.40 -4.10 16.28
CA PHE A 95 12.50 -2.65 16.11
C PHE A 95 13.83 -2.29 15.45
N ASP A 96 13.76 -1.49 14.40
CA ASP A 96 14.91 -0.83 13.78
C ASP A 96 15.07 0.54 14.46
N GLU A 97 16.07 0.66 15.33
CA GLU A 97 16.35 1.88 16.10
C GLU A 97 16.85 3.03 15.21
N ASN A 98 17.50 2.72 14.08
CA ASN A 98 18.01 3.77 13.18
C ASN A 98 16.88 4.48 12.44
N LEU A 99 15.80 3.75 12.16
CA LEU A 99 14.67 4.22 11.36
C LEU A 99 13.39 4.38 12.18
N ASN A 100 13.46 4.13 13.50
CA ASN A 100 12.35 4.15 14.44
C ASN A 100 11.09 3.42 13.93
N ARG A 101 11.27 2.24 13.35
CA ARG A 101 10.19 1.48 12.70
C ARG A 101 10.33 -0.01 12.93
N VAL A 102 9.33 -0.78 12.51
CA VAL A 102 9.42 -2.25 12.51
C VAL A 102 10.30 -2.70 11.35
N ASN A 103 11.21 -3.63 11.60
CA ASN A 103 11.98 -4.28 10.55
C ASN A 103 11.02 -5.03 9.61
N PRO A 104 10.97 -4.68 8.30
CA PRO A 104 10.01 -5.27 7.38
C PRO A 104 10.07 -6.79 7.27
N MET A 105 11.25 -7.37 7.47
CA MET A 105 11.47 -8.84 7.43
C MET A 105 10.77 -9.58 8.58
N THR A 106 10.31 -8.85 9.60
CA THR A 106 9.66 -9.42 10.78
C THR A 106 8.16 -9.14 10.83
N LEU A 107 7.61 -8.37 9.88
CA LEU A 107 6.21 -7.92 9.92
C LEU A 107 5.21 -9.07 9.97
N GLY A 108 5.43 -10.09 9.14
CA GLY A 108 4.54 -11.23 8.99
C GLY A 108 4.46 -11.70 7.53
N ASN A 109 3.30 -12.20 7.12
CA ASN A 109 3.11 -12.84 5.82
C ASN A 109 2.14 -12.02 4.95
N PHE A 110 2.46 -11.87 3.66
CA PHE A 110 1.69 -11.07 2.71
C PHE A 110 1.17 -11.96 1.59
N PHE A 111 -0.09 -11.77 1.21
CA PHE A 111 -0.75 -12.59 0.20
C PHE A 111 -1.47 -11.73 -0.82
N TYR A 112 -1.41 -12.19 -2.07
CA TYR A 112 -2.17 -11.71 -3.20
C TYR A 112 -3.09 -12.83 -3.69
N ILE A 113 -4.38 -12.56 -3.78
CA ILE A 113 -5.40 -13.54 -4.20
C ILE A 113 -6.13 -12.98 -5.42
N GLU A 114 -6.02 -13.69 -6.54
CA GLU A 114 -6.71 -13.36 -7.80
C GLU A 114 -7.36 -14.64 -8.36
N LYS A 115 -8.65 -14.57 -8.69
CA LYS A 115 -9.43 -15.71 -9.23
C LYS A 115 -9.19 -17.02 -8.47
N GLU A 116 -9.29 -16.96 -7.14
CA GLU A 116 -9.13 -18.09 -6.20
C GLU A 116 -7.69 -18.64 -6.04
N ARG A 117 -6.70 -18.12 -6.78
CA ARG A 117 -5.30 -18.49 -6.58
C ARG A 117 -4.66 -17.60 -5.52
N LYS A 118 -4.27 -18.19 -4.38
CA LYS A 118 -3.52 -17.53 -3.32
C LYS A 118 -2.02 -17.62 -3.61
N LYS A 119 -1.37 -16.48 -3.81
CA LYS A 119 0.08 -16.35 -3.93
C LYS A 119 0.63 -15.62 -2.71
N GLU A 120 1.62 -16.20 -2.03
CA GLU A 120 2.42 -15.46 -1.06
C GLU A 120 3.36 -14.51 -1.80
N ILE A 121 3.38 -13.25 -1.36
CA ILE A 121 4.24 -12.21 -1.92
C ILE A 121 5.18 -11.73 -0.82
N ASN A 122 6.37 -11.27 -1.21
CA ASN A 122 7.27 -10.65 -0.24
C ASN A 122 6.80 -9.21 0.07
N PHE A 123 7.38 -8.64 1.13
CA PHE A 123 7.09 -7.29 1.58
C PHE A 123 7.35 -6.23 0.49
N GLU A 124 8.44 -6.35 -0.29
CA GLU A 124 8.78 -5.39 -1.35
C GLU A 124 7.75 -5.37 -2.49
N GLU A 125 7.23 -6.54 -2.86
CA GLU A 125 6.13 -6.67 -3.84
C GLU A 125 4.84 -6.03 -3.32
N PHE A 126 4.55 -6.17 -2.03
CA PHE A 126 3.39 -5.55 -1.39
C PHE A 126 3.53 -4.01 -1.36
N LYS A 127 4.66 -3.50 -0.87
CA LYS A 127 4.94 -2.06 -0.73
C LYS A 127 4.88 -1.31 -2.06
N LYS A 128 5.34 -1.92 -3.16
CA LYS A 128 5.26 -1.32 -4.50
C LYS A 128 3.83 -1.09 -4.99
N LYS A 129 2.87 -1.86 -4.48
CA LYS A 129 1.48 -1.81 -4.92
C LYS A 129 0.57 -1.06 -3.94
N ILE A 130 0.96 -0.98 -2.67
CA ILE A 130 0.12 -0.48 -1.59
C ILE A 130 0.88 0.56 -0.78
N TYR A 131 0.32 1.76 -0.75
CA TYR A 131 0.79 2.87 0.07
C TYR A 131 -0.37 3.35 0.95
N ILE A 132 -0.18 3.32 2.27
CA ILE A 132 -1.20 3.73 3.24
C ILE A 132 -0.60 4.74 4.20
N ARG A 133 -1.28 5.87 4.37
CA ARG A 133 -1.00 6.84 5.42
C ARG A 133 -2.31 7.19 6.13
N THR A 134 -2.26 7.24 7.44
CA THR A 134 -3.35 7.64 8.31
C THR A 134 -3.28 9.15 8.52
N ILE A 135 -4.36 9.83 8.14
CA ILE A 135 -4.58 11.23 8.52
C ILE A 135 -5.20 11.22 9.91
N ARG A 136 -4.48 11.77 10.90
CA ARG A 136 -4.96 11.83 12.28
C ARG A 136 -5.66 13.17 12.50
N GLY A 137 -6.79 13.19 13.21
CA GLY A 137 -7.62 14.39 13.40
C GLY A 137 -6.95 15.56 14.15
N ASN A 138 -5.74 15.35 14.66
CA ASN A 138 -4.87 16.34 15.30
C ASN A 138 -3.75 16.87 14.37
N GLU A 139 -3.64 16.40 13.13
CA GLU A 139 -2.77 17.02 12.13
C GLU A 139 -3.32 18.40 11.75
N SER A 140 -2.48 19.42 11.77
CA SER A 140 -2.90 20.77 11.38
C SER A 140 -3.30 20.80 9.90
N LEU A 141 -4.21 21.69 9.52
CA LEU A 141 -4.59 21.91 8.12
C LEU A 141 -3.36 22.10 7.22
N HIS A 142 -2.32 22.74 7.76
CA HIS A 142 -1.05 22.94 7.06
C HIS A 142 -0.31 21.63 6.78
N GLN A 143 -0.24 20.72 7.75
CA GLN A 143 0.37 19.40 7.58
C GLN A 143 -0.41 18.54 6.57
N GLN A 144 -1.73 18.64 6.58
CA GLN A 144 -2.59 17.96 5.61
C GLN A 144 -2.39 18.53 4.19
N ILE A 145 -2.32 19.86 4.04
CA ILE A 145 -2.06 20.53 2.74
C ILE A 145 -0.69 20.15 2.18
N TYR A 146 0.36 20.16 3.00
CA TYR A 146 1.71 19.78 2.55
C TYR A 146 1.76 18.33 2.08
N PHE A 147 1.08 17.43 2.79
CA PHE A 147 0.96 16.05 2.34
C PHE A 147 0.25 15.93 0.99
N PHE A 148 -0.89 16.59 0.80
CA PHE A 148 -1.59 16.55 -0.48
C PHE A 148 -0.75 17.17 -1.61
N LYS A 149 0.03 18.21 -1.30
CA LYS A 149 0.99 18.79 -2.25
C LYS A 149 2.05 17.78 -2.67
N ASP A 150 2.70 17.09 -1.72
CA ASP A 150 3.74 16.10 -2.02
C ASP A 150 3.19 14.93 -2.85
N LEU A 151 1.97 14.47 -2.52
CA LEU A 151 1.28 13.44 -3.28
C LEU A 151 0.93 13.91 -4.71
N PHE A 152 0.57 15.18 -4.88
CA PHE A 152 0.31 15.77 -6.20
C PHE A 152 1.59 15.90 -7.03
N VAL A 153 2.70 16.32 -6.42
CA VAL A 153 4.01 16.44 -7.07
C VAL A 153 4.46 15.08 -7.58
N ALA A 154 4.41 14.04 -6.75
CA ALA A 154 4.77 12.68 -7.15
C ALA A 154 3.92 12.18 -8.34
N LYS A 155 2.63 12.52 -8.41
CA LYS A 155 1.77 12.19 -9.57
C LYS A 155 2.19 12.94 -10.84
N ILE A 156 2.54 14.21 -10.71
CA ILE A 156 3.00 15.01 -11.85
C ILE A 156 4.31 14.44 -12.37
N GLU A 157 5.26 14.10 -11.50
CA GLU A 157 6.52 13.46 -11.87
C GLU A 157 6.31 12.11 -12.57
N GLN A 158 5.39 11.29 -12.06
CA GLN A 158 5.06 10.01 -12.70
C GLN A 158 4.44 10.21 -14.09
N LYS A 159 3.57 11.22 -14.26
CA LYS A 159 2.98 11.56 -15.57
C LYS A 159 4.03 12.12 -16.52
N LEU A 160 4.94 12.96 -16.04
CA LEU A 160 6.08 13.49 -16.80
C LEU A 160 6.93 12.35 -17.32
N LYS A 161 7.34 11.42 -16.46
CA LYS A 161 8.14 10.26 -16.85
C LYS A 161 7.44 9.39 -17.92
N LYS A 162 6.12 9.21 -17.81
CA LYS A 162 5.35 8.51 -18.85
C LYS A 162 5.33 9.27 -20.19
N LEU A 163 5.26 10.59 -20.15
CA LEU A 163 5.32 11.45 -21.33
C LEU A 163 6.71 11.43 -21.97
N GLU A 164 7.77 11.52 -21.18
CA GLU A 164 9.16 11.42 -21.64
C GLU A 164 9.40 10.10 -22.37
N ASN A 165 9.01 8.98 -21.78
CA ASN A 165 9.12 7.66 -22.43
C ASN A 165 8.33 7.58 -23.74
N LYS A 166 7.16 8.24 -23.83
CA LYS A 166 6.37 8.30 -25.07
C LYS A 166 7.05 9.15 -26.13
N ILE A 167 7.63 10.29 -25.76
CA ILE A 167 8.38 11.15 -26.67
C ILE A 167 9.60 10.39 -27.21
N GLU A 168 10.33 9.70 -26.35
CA GLU A 168 11.47 8.87 -26.75
C GLU A 168 11.05 7.77 -27.73
N PHE A 169 9.97 7.05 -27.42
CA PHE A 169 9.41 6.04 -28.33
C PHE A 169 9.06 6.63 -29.70
N LEU A 170 8.36 7.78 -29.73
CA LEU A 170 8.00 8.45 -30.99
C LEU A 170 9.22 8.94 -31.76
N GLY A 171 10.25 9.43 -31.06
CA GLY A 171 11.52 9.84 -31.67
C GLY A 171 12.26 8.66 -32.30
N ASN A 172 12.32 7.52 -31.61
CA ASN A 172 12.89 6.28 -32.13
C ASN A 172 12.09 5.75 -33.33
N TYR A 173 10.76 5.78 -33.25
CA TYR A 173 9.88 5.40 -34.35
C TYR A 173 10.05 6.30 -35.58
N GLN A 174 10.20 7.62 -35.39
CA GLN A 174 10.46 8.55 -36.49
C GLN A 174 11.83 8.31 -37.15
N LYS A 175 12.87 8.00 -36.36
CA LYS A 175 14.19 7.63 -36.90
C LYS A 175 14.09 6.35 -37.72
N TRP A 176 13.46 5.32 -37.17
CA TRP A 176 13.21 4.05 -37.86
C TRP A 176 12.48 4.24 -39.20
N LEU A 177 11.46 5.10 -39.24
CA LEU A 177 10.75 5.44 -40.48
C LEU A 177 11.61 6.18 -41.51
N LYS A 178 12.58 7.00 -41.07
CA LYS A 178 13.50 7.71 -41.98
C LYS A 178 14.56 6.79 -42.58
N GLU A 179 14.92 5.72 -41.87
CA GLU A 179 15.93 4.75 -42.29
C GLU A 179 15.38 3.68 -43.25
N LYS A 180 14.05 3.46 -43.26
CA LYS A 180 13.40 2.55 -44.22
C LYS A 180 13.05 3.24 -45.54
N THR A 181 13.27 2.55 -46.66
CA THR A 181 12.71 2.95 -47.96
C THR A 181 11.19 2.77 -47.99
N LYS A 182 10.47 3.64 -48.72
CA LYS A 182 8.99 3.60 -48.84
C LYS A 182 8.42 2.20 -49.11
N LYS A 183 9.13 1.35 -49.83
CA LYS A 183 8.73 -0.03 -50.17
C LYS A 183 8.72 -0.96 -48.95
N ALA A 184 9.75 -0.89 -48.09
CA ALA A 184 9.86 -1.69 -46.87
C ALA A 184 8.87 -1.29 -45.76
N ILE A 185 8.29 -0.10 -45.83
CA ILE A 185 7.23 0.37 -44.90
C ILE A 185 5.87 -0.18 -45.33
N ILE A 186 5.61 -0.24 -46.64
CA ILE A 186 4.38 -0.80 -47.21
C ILE A 186 4.34 -2.32 -47.00
N ASP A 187 5.45 -3.01 -47.21
CA ASP A 187 5.54 -4.47 -47.04
C ASP A 187 5.34 -4.90 -45.56
N ASP A 188 5.90 -4.16 -44.59
CA ASP A 188 5.68 -4.40 -43.15
C ASP A 188 4.21 -4.20 -42.74
N TYR A 189 3.54 -3.17 -43.29
CA TYR A 189 2.13 -2.88 -42.97
C TYR A 189 1.19 -3.96 -43.49
N ILE A 190 1.48 -4.52 -44.67
CA ILE A 190 0.73 -5.62 -45.27
C ILE A 190 0.93 -6.92 -44.49
N GLN A 191 2.11 -7.15 -43.89
CA GLN A 191 2.37 -8.34 -43.05
C GLN A 191 1.75 -8.28 -41.63
N LEU A 192 1.38 -7.08 -41.16
CA LEU A 192 0.77 -6.88 -39.83
C LEU A 192 -0.77 -6.91 -39.83
N GLN A 193 -1.40 -7.02 -41.00
CA GLN A 193 -2.83 -7.34 -41.15
C GLN A 193 -3.06 -8.85 -41.21
#